data_AF-A0A412WMJ3-F1
#
_entry.id   AF-A0A412WMJ3-F1
#
_cell.length_a   1.000
_cell.length_b   1.000
_cell.length_c   1.000
_cell.angle_alpha   90.00
_cell.angle_beta   90.00
_cell.angle_gamma   90.00
#
_symmetry.space_group_name_H-M   'P 1'
#
loop_
_entity.id
_entity.type
_entity.pdbx_description
1 polymer ?
#
loop_
_entity_poly.entity_id
_entity_poly.type
_entity_poly.pdbx_seq_one_letter_code
_entity_poly.pdbx_strand_id
1 'polypeptide(L)'
;MDYKVNFVDKNLPTKYFAKDLRTLIQERVVERYILGVEKIQESQNYLFIYFRYNGEPHTALYNKLTEETIVCGGLQISSMYGIGLGNYYVIGNDIYEVIDANTFRILVPEIEKYKKRNDKYIRKLEKISNEISDEDNPIIIRYRLK
;
A
#
# COMPACT_ATOMS: atom_id res chain seq x y z
N MET A 1 20.86 -8.50 -6.07
CA MET A 1 21.18 -8.28 -4.65
C MET A 1 20.11 -9.02 -3.87
N ASP A 2 20.51 -9.81 -2.89
CA ASP A 2 19.59 -10.64 -2.12
C ASP A 2 19.31 -10.00 -0.75
N TYR A 3 18.06 -10.07 -0.30
CA TYR A 3 17.62 -9.47 0.96
C TYR A 3 17.20 -10.55 1.96
N LYS A 4 17.53 -10.35 3.24
CA LYS A 4 17.01 -11.15 4.36
C LYS A 4 16.11 -10.29 5.23
N VAL A 5 14.85 -10.69 5.36
CA VAL A 5 13.86 -10.01 6.22
C VAL A 5 13.83 -10.67 7.59
N ASN A 6 13.81 -9.85 8.64
CA ASN A 6 13.70 -10.30 10.03
C ASN A 6 12.72 -9.40 10.78
N PHE A 7 11.61 -9.97 11.25
CA PHE A 7 10.59 -9.25 12.01
C PHE A 7 10.86 -9.23 13.52
N VAL A 8 12.09 -9.50 13.94
CA VAL A 8 12.56 -9.49 15.33
C VAL A 8 11.71 -10.40 16.21
N ASP A 9 10.98 -9.87 17.18
CA ASP A 9 10.14 -10.61 18.13
C ASP A 9 8.80 -11.04 17.52
N LYS A 10 8.47 -10.56 16.31
CA LYS A 10 7.23 -10.89 15.59
C LYS A 10 7.40 -12.00 14.56
N ASN A 11 8.60 -12.56 14.39
CA ASN A 11 8.79 -13.73 13.54
C ASN A 11 7.94 -14.91 14.04
N LEU A 12 7.34 -15.66 13.12
CA LEU A 12 6.63 -16.89 13.44
C LEU A 12 7.58 -17.91 14.10
N PRO A 13 7.29 -18.40 15.32
CA PRO A 13 8.09 -19.44 15.93
C PRO A 13 8.03 -20.77 15.16
N THR A 14 9.16 -21.48 15.08
CA THR A 14 9.31 -22.73 14.29
C THR A 14 8.28 -23.81 14.62
N LYS A 15 7.81 -23.88 15.88
CA LYS A 15 6.76 -24.82 16.32
C LYS A 15 5.43 -24.68 15.58
N TYR A 16 5.20 -23.55 14.89
CA TYR A 16 3.99 -23.28 14.13
C TYR A 16 4.13 -23.54 12.63
N PHE A 17 5.34 -23.83 12.12
CA PHE A 17 5.59 -23.93 10.66
C PHE A 17 4.83 -25.07 9.98
N ALA A 18 4.55 -26.15 10.72
CA ALA A 18 3.81 -27.30 10.19
C ALA A 18 2.28 -27.17 10.33
N LYS A 19 1.78 -26.11 10.96
CA LYS A 19 0.34 -25.92 11.19
C LYS A 19 -0.31 -25.23 10.00
N ASP A 20 -1.52 -25.65 9.66
CA ASP A 20 -2.33 -24.98 8.66
C ASP A 20 -2.89 -23.63 9.17
N LEU A 21 -3.24 -22.75 8.24
CA LEU A 21 -3.73 -21.40 8.55
C LEU A 21 -4.98 -21.39 9.44
N ARG A 22 -5.90 -22.35 9.31
CA ARG A 22 -7.12 -22.40 10.13
C ARG A 22 -6.76 -22.64 11.59
N THR A 23 -5.84 -23.57 11.84
CA THR A 23 -5.32 -23.83 13.18
C THR A 23 -4.61 -22.61 13.75
N LEU A 24 -3.79 -21.92 12.96
CA LEU A 24 -3.10 -20.69 13.38
C LEU A 24 -4.08 -19.56 13.75
N ILE A 25 -5.20 -19.45 13.04
CA ILE A 25 -6.28 -18.49 13.35
C ILE A 25 -6.97 -18.89 14.67
N GLN A 26 -7.37 -20.15 14.82
CA GLN A 26 -8.04 -20.64 16.04
C GLN A 26 -7.18 -20.45 17.29
N GLU A 27 -5.87 -20.65 17.18
CA GLU A 27 -4.90 -20.44 18.26
C GLU A 27 -4.47 -18.98 18.43
N ARG A 28 -5.07 -18.03 17.68
CA ARG A 28 -4.72 -16.60 17.68
C ARG A 28 -3.22 -16.35 17.48
N VAL A 29 -2.59 -17.17 16.65
CA VAL A 29 -1.16 -17.01 16.30
C VAL A 29 -1.00 -15.83 15.34
N VAL A 30 -1.95 -15.64 14.43
CA VAL A 30 -2.00 -14.54 13.44
C VAL A 30 -2.10 -13.15 14.07
N GLU A 31 -2.57 -13.07 15.32
CA GLU A 31 -2.64 -11.83 16.10
C GLU A 31 -1.29 -11.45 16.71
N ARG A 32 -0.40 -12.43 16.92
CA ARG A 32 0.83 -12.29 17.70
C ARG A 32 2.09 -12.29 16.84
N TYR A 33 2.03 -12.90 15.66
CA TYR A 33 3.19 -13.10 14.80
C TYR A 33 2.87 -12.80 13.34
N ILE A 34 3.91 -12.41 12.61
CA ILE A 34 3.86 -12.21 11.17
C ILE A 34 4.11 -13.56 10.50
N LEU A 35 3.12 -14.01 9.71
CA LEU A 35 3.19 -15.32 9.05
C LEU A 35 4.09 -15.31 7.82
N GLY A 36 4.32 -14.13 7.23
CA GLY A 36 5.17 -13.98 6.06
C GLY A 36 4.98 -12.64 5.37
N VAL A 37 5.69 -12.49 4.25
CA VAL A 37 5.57 -11.37 3.33
C VAL A 37 4.50 -11.71 2.28
N GLU A 38 3.53 -10.83 2.10
CA GLU A 38 2.44 -11.00 1.12
C GLU A 38 2.82 -10.48 -0.27
N LYS A 39 3.64 -9.43 -0.31
CA LYS A 39 4.02 -8.75 -1.55
C LYS A 39 5.36 -8.04 -1.37
N ILE A 40 6.15 -8.01 -2.44
CA ILE A 40 7.40 -7.26 -2.52
C ILE A 40 7.36 -6.42 -3.79
N GLN A 41 7.74 -5.14 -3.67
CA GLN A 41 7.94 -4.28 -4.81
C GLN A 41 9.22 -3.47 -4.65
N GLU A 42 9.89 -3.20 -5.76
CA GLU A 42 11.23 -2.65 -5.74
C GLU A 42 11.35 -1.49 -6.73
N SER A 43 11.90 -0.37 -6.25
CA SER A 43 12.35 0.76 -7.07
C SER A 43 13.87 0.81 -7.06
N GLN A 44 14.46 1.82 -7.73
CA GLN A 44 15.90 2.03 -7.68
C GLN A 44 16.41 2.25 -6.25
N ASN A 45 15.68 3.05 -5.45
CA ASN A 45 16.14 3.52 -4.14
C ASN A 45 15.43 2.87 -2.95
N TYR A 46 14.29 2.21 -3.18
CA TYR A 46 13.45 1.66 -2.11
C TYR A 46 13.00 0.23 -2.37
N LEU A 47 12.87 -0.55 -1.30
CA LEU A 47 12.21 -1.84 -1.27
C LEU A 47 10.96 -1.74 -0.39
N PHE A 48 9.81 -2.14 -0.94
CA PHE A 48 8.51 -2.14 -0.28
C PHE A 48 8.16 -3.59 0.06
N ILE A 49 7.96 -3.88 1.34
CA ILE A 49 7.62 -5.21 1.85
C ILE A 49 6.28 -5.12 2.55
N TYR A 50 5.29 -5.84 2.04
CA TYR A 50 3.95 -5.85 2.61
C TYR A 50 3.74 -7.15 3.39
N PHE A 51 3.13 -7.01 4.56
CA PHE A 51 2.84 -8.14 5.45
C PHE A 51 1.65 -7.79 6.34
N ARG A 52 1.09 -8.79 7.00
CA ARG A 52 0.07 -8.59 8.03
C ARG A 52 0.63 -8.82 9.42
N TYR A 53 0.26 -7.92 10.32
CA TYR A 53 0.50 -8.06 11.74
C TYR A 53 -0.79 -7.70 12.48
N ASN A 54 -1.22 -8.59 13.38
CA ASN A 54 -2.49 -8.44 14.08
C ASN A 54 -3.71 -8.33 13.13
N GLY A 55 -3.70 -9.07 12.02
CA GLY A 55 -4.72 -8.98 10.97
C GLY A 55 -4.64 -7.75 10.05
N GLU A 56 -3.93 -6.70 10.49
CA GLU A 56 -3.85 -5.42 9.80
C GLU A 56 -2.70 -5.38 8.78
N PRO A 57 -2.92 -4.76 7.61
CA PRO A 57 -1.88 -4.60 6.61
C PRO A 57 -0.82 -3.61 7.08
N HIS A 58 0.44 -3.94 6.82
CA HIS A 58 1.59 -3.10 7.08
C HIS A 58 2.51 -3.09 5.87
N THR A 59 3.25 -1.99 5.71
CA THR A 59 4.31 -1.84 4.72
C THR A 59 5.59 -1.44 5.44
N ALA A 60 6.65 -2.22 5.24
CA ALA A 60 8.01 -1.79 5.53
C ALA A 60 8.61 -1.14 4.27
N LEU A 61 9.11 0.08 4.42
CA LEU A 61 9.85 0.81 3.41
C LEU A 61 11.33 0.83 3.79
N TYR A 62 12.13 0.07 3.05
CA TYR A 62 13.58 0.05 3.21
C TYR A 62 14.24 0.99 2.20
N ASN A 63 15.00 1.96 2.68
CA ASN A 63 15.80 2.86 1.86
C ASN A 63 17.16 2.22 1.58
N LYS A 64 17.45 1.94 0.32
CA LYS A 64 18.68 1.26 -0.11
C LYS A 64 19.94 2.14 -0.01
N LEU A 65 19.76 3.47 0.07
CA LEU A 65 20.87 4.41 0.20
C LEU A 65 21.28 4.63 1.66
N THR A 66 20.30 4.75 2.56
CA THR A 66 20.56 4.97 3.99
C THR A 66 20.57 3.70 4.82
N GLU A 67 20.11 2.59 4.23
CA GLU A 67 19.90 1.29 4.89
C GLU A 67 18.88 1.34 6.05
N GLU A 68 18.06 2.39 6.10
CA GLU A 68 17.04 2.57 7.12
C GLU A 68 15.71 1.93 6.71
N THR A 69 14.96 1.42 7.69
CA THR A 69 13.63 0.86 7.48
C THR A 69 12.59 1.65 8.28
N ILE A 70 11.51 2.02 7.62
CA ILE A 70 10.31 2.57 8.26
C ILE A 70 9.18 1.57 8.11
N VAL A 71 8.42 1.31 9.17
CA VAL A 71 7.23 0.45 9.14
C VAL A 71 5.99 1.29 9.38
N CYS A 72 4.98 1.18 8.51
CA CYS A 72 3.73 1.93 8.60
C CYS A 72 2.51 1.06 8.24
N GLY A 73 1.34 1.39 8.78
CA GLY A 73 0.06 0.72 8.45
C GLY A 73 -0.50 1.08 7.07
N GLY A 74 0.12 2.02 6.37
CA GLY A 74 -0.27 2.43 5.03
C GLY A 74 0.59 3.58 4.52
N LEU A 75 0.60 3.77 3.21
CA LEU A 75 1.28 4.89 2.55
C LEU A 75 0.25 5.86 2.02
N GLN A 76 0.53 7.15 2.12
CA GLN A 76 -0.33 8.22 1.61
C GLN A 76 0.48 9.20 0.78
N ILE A 77 -0.11 9.68 -0.32
CA ILE A 77 0.50 10.69 -1.18
C ILE A 77 0.09 12.08 -0.70
N SER A 78 0.94 12.70 0.12
CA SER A 78 0.69 14.03 0.70
C SER A 78 0.45 15.11 -0.37
N SER A 79 1.15 15.03 -1.51
CA SER A 79 0.96 15.96 -2.64
C SER A 79 -0.38 15.79 -3.36
N MET A 80 -1.14 14.75 -3.03
CA MET A 80 -2.41 14.38 -3.64
C MET A 80 -3.45 14.13 -2.54
N TYR A 81 -3.62 15.12 -1.66
CA TYR A 81 -4.67 15.12 -0.64
C TYR A 81 -4.66 13.94 0.32
N GLY A 82 -3.52 13.28 0.48
CA GLY A 82 -3.41 12.10 1.34
C GLY A 82 -4.11 10.87 0.77
N ILE A 83 -4.31 10.78 -0.56
CA ILE A 83 -4.78 9.54 -1.19
C ILE A 83 -3.89 8.39 -0.72
N GLY A 84 -4.51 7.40 -0.09
CA GLY A 84 -3.86 6.18 0.34
C GLY A 84 -3.47 5.33 -0.86
N LEU A 85 -2.30 4.70 -0.78
CA LEU A 85 -1.88 3.68 -1.73
C LEU A 85 -2.42 2.33 -1.24
N GLY A 86 -3.52 1.86 -1.82
CA GLY A 86 -4.15 0.59 -1.49
C GLY A 86 -3.69 -0.53 -2.41
N ASN A 87 -3.80 -0.31 -3.72
CA ASN A 87 -3.46 -1.31 -4.74
C ASN A 87 -2.49 -0.70 -5.77
N TYR A 88 -1.20 -0.72 -5.45
CA TYR A 88 -0.18 -0.13 -6.31
C TYR A 88 0.87 -1.07 -6.87
N TYR A 89 1.54 -0.58 -7.90
CA TYR A 89 2.69 -1.20 -8.56
C TYR A 89 3.85 -0.21 -8.68
N VAL A 90 5.02 -0.61 -8.21
CA VAL A 90 6.27 0.12 -8.41
C VAL A 90 6.94 -0.40 -9.69
N ILE A 91 7.17 0.48 -10.65
CA ILE A 91 7.88 0.17 -11.90
C ILE A 91 8.93 1.25 -12.12
N GLY A 92 10.21 0.86 -11.99
CA GLY A 92 11.31 1.82 -11.97
C GLY A 92 11.18 2.77 -10.77
N ASN A 93 11.10 4.08 -11.04
CA ASN A 93 10.88 5.10 -10.00
C ASN A 93 9.45 5.64 -10.00
N ASP A 94 8.51 4.97 -10.68
CA ASP A 94 7.11 5.34 -10.69
C ASP A 94 6.27 4.39 -9.85
N ILE A 95 5.25 4.93 -9.18
CA ILE A 95 4.19 4.19 -8.50
C ILE A 95 2.91 4.35 -9.31
N TYR A 96 2.23 3.24 -9.59
CA TYR A 96 0.96 3.19 -10.28
C TYR A 96 -0.09 2.66 -9.31
N GLU A 97 -0.92 3.54 -8.76
CA GLU A 97 -2.08 3.17 -7.95
C GLU A 97 -3.24 2.82 -8.88
N VAL A 98 -3.93 1.72 -8.60
CA VAL A 98 -5.11 1.25 -9.33
C VAL A 98 -6.32 1.39 -8.41
N ILE A 99 -7.28 2.23 -8.81
CA ILE A 99 -8.48 2.53 -8.03
C ILE A 99 -9.69 2.08 -8.84
N ASP A 100 -10.53 1.20 -8.27
CA ASP A 100 -11.78 0.78 -8.91
C ASP A 100 -12.67 1.98 -9.20
N ALA A 101 -13.39 1.97 -10.33
CA ALA A 101 -14.16 3.12 -10.81
C ALA A 101 -15.19 3.61 -9.77
N ASN A 102 -15.92 2.68 -9.14
CA ASN A 102 -16.87 2.97 -8.06
C ASN A 102 -16.19 3.69 -6.87
N THR A 103 -15.02 3.21 -6.45
CA THR A 103 -14.26 3.75 -5.32
C THR A 103 -13.72 5.13 -5.68
N PHE A 104 -13.26 5.30 -6.92
CA PHE A 104 -12.81 6.59 -7.42
C PHE A 104 -13.92 7.64 -7.41
N ARG A 105 -15.14 7.27 -7.84
CA ARG A 105 -16.31 8.16 -7.84
C ARG A 105 -16.78 8.55 -6.43
N ILE A 106 -16.52 7.73 -5.42
CA ILE A 106 -16.76 8.07 -4.01
C ILE A 106 -15.62 8.94 -3.46
N LEU A 107 -14.38 8.61 -3.81
CA LEU A 107 -13.17 9.25 -3.29
C LEU A 107 -13.05 10.71 -3.74
N VAL A 108 -13.30 11.01 -5.02
CA VAL A 108 -13.10 12.36 -5.57
C VAL A 108 -13.95 13.43 -4.86
N PRO A 109 -15.28 13.23 -4.65
CA PRO A 109 -16.10 14.17 -3.87
C PRO A 109 -15.60 14.40 -2.43
N GLU A 110 -15.04 13.39 -1.78
CA GLU A 110 -14.46 13.56 -0.44
C GLU A 110 -13.19 14.41 -0.47
N ILE A 111 -12.33 14.22 -1.48
CA ILE A 111 -11.13 15.02 -1.67
C ILE A 111 -11.46 16.49 -2.00
N GLU A 112 -12.51 16.72 -2.80
CA GLU A 112 -12.95 18.07 -3.18
C GLU A 112 -13.24 18.97 -1.98
N LYS A 113 -13.67 18.39 -0.85
CA LYS A 113 -13.89 19.13 0.40
C LYS A 113 -12.64 19.84 0.92
N TYR A 114 -11.46 19.35 0.54
CA TYR A 114 -10.15 19.86 0.94
C TYR A 114 -9.44 20.66 -0.15
N LYS A 115 -10.12 20.96 -1.27
CA LYS A 115 -9.50 21.58 -2.46
C LYS A 115 -8.86 22.93 -2.14
N LYS A 116 -7.67 23.15 -2.69
CA LYS A 116 -7.00 24.46 -2.67
C LYS A 116 -7.38 25.25 -3.91
N ARG A 117 -7.39 26.59 -3.80
CA ARG A 117 -7.69 27.48 -4.94
C ARG A 117 -6.68 27.23 -6.07
N ASN A 118 -7.19 27.03 -7.30
CA ASN A 118 -6.42 26.77 -8.52
C ASN A 118 -5.61 25.46 -8.54
N ASP A 119 -6.04 24.44 -7.80
CA ASP A 119 -5.39 23.13 -7.91
C ASP A 119 -5.73 22.44 -9.25
N LYS A 120 -4.71 22.18 -10.06
CA LYS A 120 -4.86 21.50 -11.36
C LYS A 120 -5.14 20.00 -11.24
N TYR A 121 -4.74 19.37 -10.14
CA TYR A 121 -4.89 17.95 -9.92
C TYR A 121 -6.34 17.61 -9.61
N ILE A 122 -6.98 18.37 -8.73
CA ILE A 122 -8.39 18.12 -8.39
C ILE A 122 -9.29 18.27 -9.62
N ARG A 123 -9.08 19.28 -10.47
CA ARG A 123 -9.83 19.44 -11.73
C ARG A 123 -9.70 18.25 -12.68
N LYS A 124 -8.53 17.61 -12.71
CA LYS A 124 -8.30 16.41 -13.52
C LYS A 124 -9.04 15.22 -12.93
N LEU A 125 -9.03 15.06 -11.61
CA LEU A 125 -9.77 14.00 -10.92
C LEU A 125 -11.29 14.18 -11.08
N GLU A 126 -11.79 15.40 -10.88
CA GLU A 126 -13.19 15.80 -11.13
C GLU A 126 -13.63 15.45 -12.55
N LYS A 127 -12.82 15.83 -13.55
CA LYS A 127 -13.12 15.53 -14.95
C LYS A 127 -13.27 14.03 -15.18
N ILE A 128 -12.30 13.23 -14.73
CA ILE A 128 -12.34 11.77 -14.87
C ILE A 128 -13.56 11.20 -14.14
N SER A 129 -13.83 11.65 -12.91
CA SER A 129 -14.95 11.16 -12.10
C SER A 129 -16.33 11.44 -12.73
N ASN A 130 -16.44 12.51 -13.52
CA ASN A 130 -17.66 12.87 -14.25
C ASN A 130 -17.80 12.14 -15.60
N GLU A 131 -16.72 11.54 -16.11
CA GLU A 131 -16.68 10.85 -17.41
C GLU A 131 -16.86 9.33 -17.30
N ILE A 132 -16.86 8.77 -16.08
CA ILE A 132 -16.94 7.32 -15.84
C ILE A 132 -18.22 6.91 -15.08
N SER A 133 -18.62 5.64 -15.21
CA SER A 133 -19.64 4.97 -14.39
C SER A 133 -19.02 4.05 -13.32
N ASP A 134 -19.85 3.45 -12.46
CA ASP A 134 -19.38 2.56 -11.38
C ASP A 134 -18.86 1.22 -11.90
N GLU A 135 -19.32 0.82 -13.09
CA GLU A 135 -18.99 -0.43 -13.78
C GLU A 135 -17.81 -0.31 -14.76
N ASP A 136 -17.28 0.90 -14.93
CA ASP A 136 -16.15 1.15 -15.81
C ASP A 136 -14.86 0.52 -15.28
N ASN A 137 -13.86 0.47 -16.16
CA ASN A 137 -12.53 -0.02 -15.82
C ASN A 137 -11.85 0.83 -14.72
N PRO A 138 -10.93 0.25 -13.93
CA PRO A 138 -10.20 0.98 -12.90
C PRO A 138 -9.39 2.17 -13.45
N ILE A 139 -9.26 3.19 -12.61
CA ILE A 139 -8.45 4.37 -12.86
C ILE A 139 -7.03 4.14 -12.35
N ILE A 140 -6.04 4.42 -13.21
CA ILE A 140 -4.63 4.32 -12.85
C ILE A 140 -4.07 5.72 -12.61
N ILE A 141 -3.54 5.95 -11.40
CA ILE A 141 -2.85 7.19 -11.05
C ILE A 141 -1.36 6.91 -10.93
N ARG A 142 -0.55 7.66 -11.69
CA ARG A 142 0.91 7.59 -11.65
C ARG A 142 1.49 8.66 -10.74
N TYR A 143 2.35 8.24 -9.83
CA TYR A 143 3.20 9.07 -8.98
C TYR A 143 4.68 8.80 -9.27
N ARG A 144 5.54 9.79 -9.02
CA ARG A 144 6.99 9.67 -9.13
C ARG A 144 7.60 9.66 -7.73
N LEU A 145 8.36 8.62 -7.42
CA LEU A 145 9.21 8.60 -6.23
C LEU A 145 10.32 9.63 -6.39
N LYS A 146 10.54 10.42 -5.34
CA LYS A 146 11.65 11.36 -5.24
C LYS A 146 12.78 10.75 -4.43
#